data_AF-A0A8H3H4H1-F1
#
_entry.id   AF-A0A8H3H4H1-F1
#
_cell.length_a   1.000
_cell.length_b   1.000
_cell.length_c   1.000
_cell.angle_alpha   90.00
_cell.angle_beta   90.00
_cell.angle_gamma   90.00
#
_symmetry.space_group_name_H-M   'P 1'
#
loop_
_entity.id
_entity.type
_entity.pdbx_description
1 polymer ?
#
loop_
_entity_poly.entity_id
_entity_poly.type
_entity_poly.pdbx_seq_one_letter_code
_entity_poly.pdbx_strand_id
1 'polypeptide(L)'
;MELFGGDRDKLHIKDWLTANQRFPGLEIEVVDKTLRSDIKTQIDRLAAINLGAIFVYMQGHGLNNGNVSYITGDQFDPKEGYASVKSEELINMFSEFDHHTLSVVITDFCYSGNFFRLRYKLEFSEGGNGPEWVETGDWSQVSGTEGSQLTCLLVHLAGSTRNEQVIETERTGGYFTDILFKAGAKRFLELLADL
;
A
#
# COMPACT_ATOMS: atom_id res chain seq x y z
N MET A 1 13.42 -3.42 -14.88
CA MET A 1 13.89 -2.21 -14.19
C MET A 1 14.42 -2.66 -12.85
N GLU A 2 15.64 -2.29 -12.46
CA GLU A 2 16.22 -2.71 -11.17
C GLU A 2 15.95 -1.64 -10.10
N LEU A 3 15.54 -2.10 -8.92
CA LEU A 3 15.40 -1.27 -7.72
C LEU A 3 16.61 -1.55 -6.82
N PHE A 4 17.39 -0.51 -6.53
CA PHE A 4 18.61 -0.65 -5.72
C PHE A 4 18.33 -0.56 -4.21
N GLY A 5 17.21 0.06 -3.81
CA GLY A 5 16.80 0.26 -2.42
C GLY A 5 15.91 -0.85 -1.83
N GLY A 6 15.31 -1.70 -2.66
CA GLY A 6 14.24 -2.61 -2.22
C GLY A 6 14.63 -3.62 -1.15
N ASP A 7 15.88 -4.12 -1.16
CA ASP A 7 16.37 -5.00 -0.09
C ASP A 7 16.50 -4.26 1.25
N ARG A 8 16.81 -2.96 1.21
CA ARG A 8 16.89 -2.12 2.40
C ARG A 8 15.50 -1.83 2.96
N ASP A 9 14.56 -1.52 2.08
CA ASP A 9 13.16 -1.28 2.45
C ASP A 9 12.53 -2.49 3.13
N LYS A 10 12.78 -3.67 2.58
CA LYS A 10 12.36 -4.95 3.17
C LYS A 10 12.88 -5.12 4.60
N LEU A 11 14.13 -4.78 4.87
CA LEU A 11 14.70 -4.83 6.23
C LEU A 11 14.04 -3.78 7.12
N HIS A 12 13.95 -2.54 6.65
CA HIS A 12 13.37 -1.42 7.40
C HIS A 12 11.92 -1.65 7.78
N ILE A 13 11.06 -2.12 6.86
CA ILE A 13 9.65 -2.39 7.17
C ILE A 13 9.51 -3.57 8.13
N LYS A 14 10.33 -4.62 7.97
CA LYS A 14 10.32 -5.77 8.87
C LYS A 14 10.73 -5.36 10.29
N ASP A 15 11.78 -4.55 10.41
CA ASP A 15 12.20 -4.01 11.69
C ASP A 15 11.12 -3.10 12.29
N TRP A 16 10.50 -2.24 11.48
CA TRP A 16 9.40 -1.37 11.92
C TRP A 16 8.19 -2.14 12.46
N LEU A 17 7.84 -3.28 11.83
CA LEU A 17 6.75 -4.15 12.28
C LEU A 17 7.10 -4.95 13.54
N THR A 18 8.35 -5.39 13.69
CA THR A 18 8.73 -6.37 14.73
C THR A 18 9.48 -5.78 15.92
N ALA A 19 10.08 -4.60 15.78
CA ALA A 19 10.88 -3.98 16.82
C ALA A 19 10.07 -3.79 18.11
N ASN A 20 10.70 -4.08 19.25
CA ASN A 20 10.12 -3.92 20.59
C ASN A 20 8.78 -4.65 20.78
N GLN A 21 8.52 -5.73 20.05
CA GLN A 21 7.24 -6.46 20.06
C GLN A 21 6.04 -5.55 19.78
N ARG A 22 6.21 -4.59 18.86
CA ARG A 22 5.16 -3.62 18.51
C ARG A 22 3.84 -4.31 18.13
N PHE A 23 3.92 -5.42 17.39
CA PHE A 23 2.78 -6.30 17.08
C PHE A 23 3.09 -7.72 17.54
N PRO A 24 2.78 -8.07 18.81
CA PRO A 24 3.04 -9.42 19.33
C PRO A 24 2.27 -10.48 18.54
N GLY A 25 2.96 -11.56 18.15
CA GLY A 25 2.36 -12.64 17.38
C GLY A 25 2.18 -12.35 15.88
N LEU A 26 2.71 -11.24 15.36
CA LEU A 26 2.72 -10.97 13.94
C LEU A 26 3.61 -12.00 13.20
N GLU A 27 2.98 -12.78 12.34
CA GLU A 27 3.68 -13.65 11.39
C GLU A 27 3.94 -12.88 10.09
N ILE A 28 5.19 -12.90 9.62
CA ILE A 28 5.61 -12.16 8.42
C ILE A 28 6.07 -13.14 7.35
N GLU A 29 5.46 -13.03 6.18
CA GLU A 29 5.89 -13.70 4.96
C GLU A 29 6.42 -12.65 3.97
N VAL A 30 7.53 -12.97 3.32
CA VAL A 30 8.15 -12.11 2.31
C VAL A 30 8.11 -12.85 0.98
N VAL A 31 7.57 -12.19 -0.04
CA VAL A 31 7.54 -12.70 -1.41
C VAL A 31 8.37 -11.76 -2.28
N ASP A 32 9.38 -12.32 -2.95
CA ASP A 32 10.30 -11.58 -3.80
C ASP A 32 9.94 -11.75 -5.28
N LYS A 33 10.06 -10.65 -6.05
CA LYS A 33 9.73 -10.63 -7.49
C LYS A 33 8.32 -11.15 -7.77
N THR A 34 7.38 -10.68 -6.95
CA THR A 34 6.00 -11.17 -6.86
C THR A 34 5.30 -11.10 -8.20
N LEU A 35 4.82 -12.24 -8.69
CA LEU A 35 3.95 -12.32 -9.87
C LEU A 35 2.53 -11.85 -9.52
N ARG A 36 1.75 -11.45 -10.51
CA ARG A 36 0.32 -11.12 -10.31
C ARG A 36 -0.47 -12.26 -9.65
N SER A 37 -0.15 -13.51 -10.00
CA SER A 37 -0.75 -14.70 -9.39
C SER A 37 -0.36 -14.88 -7.93
N ASP A 38 0.86 -14.50 -7.55
CA ASP A 38 1.35 -14.62 -6.18
C ASP A 38 0.61 -13.63 -5.28
N ILE A 39 0.43 -12.37 -5.74
CA ILE A 39 -0.35 -11.35 -5.02
C ILE A 39 -1.76 -11.86 -4.73
N LYS A 40 -2.45 -12.37 -5.75
CA LYS A 40 -3.79 -12.93 -5.59
C LYS A 40 -3.80 -14.10 -4.59
N THR A 41 -2.89 -15.05 -4.77
CA THR A 41 -2.83 -16.25 -3.91
C THR A 41 -2.61 -15.87 -2.45
N GLN A 42 -1.75 -14.90 -2.17
CA GLN A 42 -1.47 -14.45 -0.81
C GLN A 42 -2.65 -13.70 -0.19
N ILE A 43 -3.32 -12.83 -0.94
CA ILE A 43 -4.52 -12.13 -0.45
C ILE A 43 -5.65 -13.12 -0.21
N ASP A 44 -5.91 -14.05 -1.14
CA ASP A 44 -6.91 -15.11 -0.97
C ASP A 44 -6.63 -15.96 0.28
N ARG A 45 -5.36 -16.29 0.52
CA ARG A 45 -4.94 -17.03 1.72
C ARG A 45 -5.22 -16.25 2.99
N LEU A 46 -4.88 -14.96 3.03
CA LEU A 46 -5.14 -14.10 4.19
C LEU A 46 -6.65 -13.98 4.46
N ALA A 47 -7.46 -13.83 3.40
CA ALA A 47 -8.91 -13.75 3.53
C ALA A 47 -9.52 -15.05 4.09
N ALA A 48 -8.98 -16.21 3.69
CA ALA A 48 -9.46 -17.51 4.16
C ALA A 48 -9.17 -17.79 5.66
N ILE A 49 -8.14 -17.17 6.24
CA ILE A 49 -7.74 -17.41 7.64
C ILE A 49 -8.59 -16.57 8.62
N ASN A 50 -9.29 -15.54 8.13
CA ASN A 50 -10.12 -14.64 8.94
C ASN A 50 -9.35 -14.01 10.12
N LEU A 51 -8.28 -13.30 9.80
CA LEU A 51 -7.41 -12.65 10.77
C LEU A 51 -8.03 -11.33 11.26
N GLY A 52 -7.95 -11.04 12.57
CA GLY A 52 -8.46 -9.78 13.11
C GLY A 52 -7.74 -8.52 12.59
N ALA A 53 -6.47 -8.65 12.19
CA ALA A 53 -5.72 -7.59 11.52
C ALA A 53 -4.69 -8.18 10.56
N ILE A 54 -4.52 -7.53 9.41
CA ILE A 54 -3.50 -7.88 8.40
C ILE A 54 -2.67 -6.65 8.03
N PHE A 55 -1.40 -6.90 7.72
CA PHE A 55 -0.49 -5.90 7.18
C PHE A 55 -0.02 -6.37 5.81
N VAL A 56 -0.18 -5.52 4.79
CA VAL A 56 0.31 -5.77 3.44
C VAL A 56 1.23 -4.63 3.04
N TYR A 57 2.50 -4.93 2.80
CA TYR A 57 3.48 -3.97 2.32
C TYR A 57 3.86 -4.32 0.87
N MET A 58 3.70 -3.35 -0.02
CA MET A 58 4.01 -3.50 -1.45
C MET A 58 5.06 -2.47 -1.85
N GLN A 59 6.24 -2.93 -2.22
CA GLN A 59 7.32 -2.09 -2.73
C GLN A 59 7.59 -2.42 -4.20
N GLY A 60 7.84 -1.41 -5.03
CA GLY A 60 8.11 -1.64 -6.44
C GLY A 60 7.92 -0.42 -7.34
N HIS A 61 7.56 -0.68 -8.58
CA HIS A 61 7.29 0.38 -9.56
C HIS A 61 5.79 0.56 -9.79
N GLY A 62 5.36 1.81 -9.88
CA GLY A 62 4.04 2.17 -10.37
C GLY A 62 4.09 2.69 -11.80
N LEU A 63 3.00 2.48 -12.54
CA LEU A 63 2.74 3.08 -13.85
C LEU A 63 1.52 3.98 -13.78
N ASN A 64 1.55 5.10 -14.48
CA ASN A 64 0.40 5.99 -14.67
C ASN A 64 0.21 6.32 -16.15
N ASN A 65 -0.45 5.41 -16.87
CA ASN A 65 -0.80 5.56 -18.30
C ASN A 65 -2.29 5.89 -18.47
N GLY A 66 -2.82 6.78 -17.63
CA GLY A 66 -4.26 7.08 -17.52
C GLY A 66 -4.97 6.29 -16.41
N ASN A 67 -4.48 5.10 -16.09
CA ASN A 67 -4.85 4.35 -14.88
C ASN A 67 -3.59 3.96 -14.10
N VAL A 68 -3.63 4.12 -12.79
CA VAL A 68 -2.51 3.76 -11.91
C VAL A 68 -2.47 2.24 -11.74
N SER A 69 -1.28 1.65 -11.84
CA SER A 69 -1.08 0.21 -11.58
C SER A 69 0.30 -0.08 -11.00
N TYR A 70 0.42 -1.17 -10.24
CA TYR A 70 1.66 -1.69 -9.68
C TYR A 70 2.28 -2.72 -10.63
N ILE A 71 3.53 -2.52 -11.07
CA ILE A 71 4.25 -3.46 -11.93
C ILE A 71 4.63 -4.71 -11.13
N THR A 72 4.34 -5.88 -11.68
CA THR A 72 4.67 -7.17 -11.07
C THR A 72 5.98 -7.74 -11.60
N GLY A 73 6.47 -8.82 -10.99
CA GLY A 73 7.67 -9.56 -11.44
C GLY A 73 7.47 -10.39 -12.71
N ASP A 74 6.28 -10.34 -13.31
CA ASP A 74 5.99 -11.01 -14.57
C ASP A 74 6.85 -10.43 -15.72
N GLN A 75 6.98 -11.22 -16.79
CA GLN A 75 7.81 -10.80 -17.93
C GLN A 75 7.19 -9.63 -18.69
N PHE A 76 8.06 -8.74 -19.17
CA PHE A 76 7.68 -7.67 -20.09
C PHE A 76 7.29 -8.27 -21.46
N ASP A 77 6.12 -7.89 -21.96
CA ASP A 77 5.68 -8.21 -23.31
C ASP A 77 5.82 -6.96 -24.22
N PRO A 78 6.48 -7.05 -25.39
CA PRO A 78 6.65 -5.89 -26.27
C PRO A 78 5.35 -5.27 -26.83
N LYS A 79 4.24 -6.03 -26.85
CA LYS A 79 2.92 -5.60 -27.33
C LYS A 79 2.04 -5.10 -26.19
N GLU A 80 2.04 -5.80 -25.06
CA GLU A 80 1.16 -5.51 -23.92
C GLU A 80 1.83 -4.64 -22.84
N GLY A 81 3.15 -4.51 -22.88
CA GLY A 81 3.96 -3.78 -21.91
C GLY A 81 4.32 -4.61 -20.67
N TYR A 82 4.56 -3.92 -19.56
CA TYR A 82 4.78 -4.57 -18.26
C TYR A 82 3.45 -5.10 -17.72
N ALA A 83 3.44 -6.34 -17.24
CA ALA A 83 2.29 -6.81 -16.48
C ALA A 83 2.17 -6.00 -15.18
N SER A 84 0.94 -5.71 -14.79
CA SER A 84 0.66 -4.91 -13.61
C SER A 84 -0.66 -5.32 -12.96
N VAL A 85 -0.82 -4.94 -11.69
CA VAL A 85 -2.09 -5.03 -10.96
C VAL A 85 -2.69 -3.64 -10.84
N LYS A 86 -3.93 -3.49 -11.28
CA LYS A 86 -4.68 -2.23 -11.20
C LYS A 86 -5.35 -2.07 -9.82
N SER A 87 -5.67 -0.84 -9.47
CA SER A 87 -6.46 -0.49 -8.28
C SER A 87 -7.71 -1.34 -8.13
N GLU A 88 -8.52 -1.48 -9.18
CA GLU A 88 -9.77 -2.23 -9.16
C GLU A 88 -9.55 -3.71 -8.85
N GLU A 89 -8.45 -4.28 -9.35
CA GLU A 89 -8.13 -5.67 -9.09
C GLU A 89 -7.75 -5.90 -7.63
N LEU A 90 -6.93 -5.02 -7.05
CA LEU A 90 -6.64 -5.09 -5.62
C LEU A 90 -7.89 -4.84 -4.77
N ILE A 91 -8.74 -3.87 -5.13
CA ILE A 91 -10.00 -3.63 -4.43
C ILE A 91 -10.86 -4.90 -4.44
N ASN A 92 -10.98 -5.57 -5.58
CA ASN A 92 -11.72 -6.83 -5.68
C ASN A 92 -11.08 -7.96 -4.85
N MET A 93 -9.74 -8.02 -4.76
CA MET A 93 -9.09 -9.01 -3.89
C MET A 93 -9.34 -8.70 -2.41
N PHE A 94 -9.32 -7.43 -2.02
CA PHE A 94 -9.55 -7.02 -0.64
C PHE A 94 -11.03 -6.96 -0.22
N SER A 95 -11.98 -7.01 -1.17
CA SER A 95 -13.41 -7.14 -0.85
C SER A 95 -13.78 -8.52 -0.34
N GLU A 96 -12.88 -9.51 -0.45
CA GLU A 96 -13.09 -10.85 0.10
C GLU A 96 -12.83 -10.91 1.61
N PHE A 97 -12.18 -9.88 2.20
CA PHE A 97 -12.01 -9.81 3.63
C PHE A 97 -13.32 -9.51 4.34
N ASP A 98 -13.46 -10.08 5.53
CA ASP A 98 -14.63 -9.85 6.37
C ASP A 98 -14.64 -8.41 6.95
N HIS A 99 -15.81 -7.90 7.30
CA HIS A 99 -15.99 -6.57 7.89
C HIS A 99 -15.36 -6.36 9.28
N HIS A 100 -14.98 -7.43 9.99
CA HIS A 100 -14.25 -7.41 11.25
C HIS A 100 -12.73 -7.40 11.06
N THR A 101 -12.24 -7.65 9.84
CA THR A 101 -10.82 -7.60 9.52
C THR A 101 -10.36 -6.16 9.35
N LEU A 102 -9.32 -5.76 10.09
CA LEU A 102 -8.58 -4.52 9.84
C LEU A 102 -7.44 -4.77 8.84
N SER A 103 -7.52 -4.15 7.68
CA SER A 103 -6.49 -4.21 6.64
C SER A 103 -5.62 -2.96 6.65
N VAL A 104 -4.35 -3.08 7.01
CA VAL A 104 -3.36 -2.01 6.88
C VAL A 104 -2.51 -2.27 5.65
N VAL A 105 -2.70 -1.48 4.61
CA VAL A 105 -1.95 -1.60 3.35
C VAL A 105 -0.98 -0.44 3.22
N ILE A 106 0.28 -0.75 2.94
CA ILE A 106 1.37 0.20 2.76
C ILE A 106 1.91 0.03 1.35
N THR A 107 1.86 1.07 0.54
CA THR A 107 2.35 1.03 -0.85
C THR A 107 3.51 1.99 -1.02
N ASP A 108 4.69 1.44 -1.29
CA ASP A 108 5.91 2.18 -1.58
C ASP A 108 6.28 2.03 -3.07
N PHE A 109 5.56 2.76 -3.91
CA PHE A 109 5.80 2.86 -5.34
C PHE A 109 5.20 4.16 -5.90
N CYS A 110 5.69 4.61 -7.06
CA CYS A 110 5.22 5.86 -7.69
C CYS A 110 3.72 5.86 -7.98
N TYR A 111 3.11 7.04 -7.94
CA TYR A 111 1.70 7.25 -8.28
C TYR A 111 0.70 6.53 -7.37
N SER A 112 1.14 5.96 -6.24
CA SER A 112 0.29 5.10 -5.40
C SER A 112 -0.98 5.81 -4.93
N GLY A 113 -0.89 7.08 -4.50
CA GLY A 113 -2.03 7.92 -4.15
C GLY A 113 -3.14 7.21 -3.38
N ASN A 114 -4.39 7.49 -3.75
CA ASN A 114 -5.55 6.76 -3.25
C ASN A 114 -5.79 5.47 -4.07
N PHE A 115 -4.84 4.53 -4.03
CA PHE A 115 -4.87 3.31 -4.86
C PHE A 115 -6.11 2.45 -4.60
N PHE A 116 -6.63 2.48 -3.36
CA PHE A 116 -7.82 1.74 -2.95
C PHE A 116 -9.13 2.53 -3.08
N ARG A 117 -9.07 3.75 -3.65
CA ARG A 117 -10.24 4.63 -3.86
C ARG A 117 -11.05 4.84 -2.58
N LEU A 118 -10.38 4.95 -1.44
CA LEU A 118 -11.00 5.14 -0.14
C LEU A 118 -11.76 6.45 -0.07
N ARG A 119 -12.86 6.44 0.69
CA ARG A 119 -13.73 7.61 0.89
C ARG A 119 -13.02 8.78 1.53
N TYR A 120 -12.13 8.53 2.48
CA TYR A 120 -11.45 9.58 3.25
C TYR A 120 -9.94 9.46 3.08
N LYS A 121 -9.27 10.61 2.99
CA LYS A 121 -7.81 10.73 3.10
C LYS A 121 -7.47 11.82 4.12
N LEU A 122 -6.30 11.71 4.71
CA LEU A 122 -5.76 12.74 5.59
C LEU A 122 -5.00 13.76 4.73
N GLU A 123 -5.33 15.03 4.86
CA GLU A 123 -4.61 16.14 4.21
C GLU A 123 -4.07 17.11 5.25
N PHE A 124 -2.91 17.71 4.97
CA PHE A 124 -2.37 18.78 5.79
C PHE A 124 -2.86 20.12 5.25
N SER A 125 -3.62 20.84 6.06
CA SER A 125 -4.10 22.18 5.70
C SER A 125 -2.92 23.15 5.53
N GLU A 126 -2.88 23.89 4.42
CA GLU A 126 -1.83 24.89 4.15
C GLU A 126 -1.77 26.01 5.20
N GLY A 127 -2.81 26.16 6.03
CA GLY A 127 -2.93 27.16 7.09
C GLY A 127 -2.40 26.74 8.47
N GLY A 128 -1.83 25.54 8.62
CA GLY A 128 -1.25 25.10 9.89
C GLY A 128 -2.26 24.64 10.95
N ASN A 129 -3.51 24.36 10.56
CA ASN A 129 -4.53 23.81 11.46
C ASN A 129 -4.35 22.30 11.73
N GLY A 130 -3.21 21.74 11.31
CA GLY A 130 -2.91 20.32 11.44
C GLY A 130 -3.57 19.48 10.35
N PRO A 131 -3.46 18.14 10.48
CA PRO A 131 -4.04 17.21 9.53
C PRO A 131 -5.56 17.10 9.71
N GLU A 132 -6.29 17.06 8.60
CA GLU A 132 -7.75 16.91 8.57
C GLU A 132 -8.18 15.78 7.63
N TRP A 133 -9.27 15.09 7.98
CA TRP A 133 -9.86 14.07 7.13
C TRP A 133 -10.77 14.74 6.10
N VAL A 134 -10.47 14.55 4.82
CA VAL A 134 -11.27 15.07 3.71
C VAL A 134 -11.85 13.92 2.91
N GLU A 135 -13.06 14.12 2.38
CA GLU A 135 -13.71 13.16 1.49
C GLU A 135 -13.10 13.24 0.08
N THR A 136 -12.87 12.09 -0.55
CA THR A 136 -12.23 12.02 -1.87
C THR A 136 -13.26 11.93 -3.00
N GLY A 137 -12.92 12.51 -4.16
CA GLY A 137 -13.70 12.35 -5.38
C GLY A 137 -13.57 10.96 -6.03
N ASP A 138 -12.52 10.19 -5.70
CA ASP A 138 -12.28 8.86 -6.27
C ASP A 138 -13.32 7.83 -5.79
N TRP A 139 -13.84 8.01 -4.57
CA TRP A 139 -14.87 7.14 -3.99
C TRP A 139 -16.23 7.25 -4.71
N SER A 140 -16.65 8.47 -5.02
CA SER A 140 -17.97 8.72 -5.63
C SER A 140 -18.08 8.13 -7.05
N GLN A 141 -16.96 8.02 -7.76
CA GLN A 141 -16.90 7.39 -9.09
C GLN A 141 -17.12 5.86 -9.05
N VAL A 142 -16.77 5.19 -7.95
CA VAL A 142 -16.96 3.73 -7.79
C VAL A 142 -18.38 3.40 -7.33
N SER A 143 -18.96 4.22 -6.44
CA SER A 143 -20.29 3.97 -5.87
C SER A 143 -21.45 3.97 -6.90
N GLY A 144 -21.23 4.52 -8.10
CA GLY A 144 -22.20 4.53 -9.21
C GLY A 144 -22.04 3.39 -10.23
N THR A 145 -21.05 2.52 -10.04
CA THR A 145 -20.75 1.38 -10.92
C THR A 145 -20.88 0.07 -10.13
N GLU A 146 -21.42 -0.98 -10.73
CA GLU A 146 -21.58 -2.33 -10.15
C GLU A 146 -20.22 -3.04 -9.92
N GLY A 147 -19.29 -2.41 -9.20
CA GLY A 147 -17.98 -2.96 -8.82
C GLY A 147 -17.93 -3.39 -7.37
N SER A 148 -16.98 -4.28 -7.03
CA SER A 148 -16.77 -4.73 -5.66
C SER A 148 -16.44 -3.55 -4.75
N GLN A 149 -17.12 -3.48 -3.61
CA GLN A 149 -16.84 -2.50 -2.56
C GLN A 149 -15.99 -3.16 -1.48
N LEU A 150 -15.06 -2.40 -0.92
CA LEU A 150 -14.32 -2.86 0.27
C LEU A 150 -15.31 -3.06 1.42
N THR A 151 -15.37 -4.29 1.91
CA THR A 151 -16.19 -4.72 3.05
C THR A 151 -15.44 -4.58 4.37
N CYS A 152 -14.12 -4.73 4.34
CA CYS A 152 -13.24 -4.62 5.50
C CYS A 152 -12.91 -3.16 5.86
N LEU A 153 -12.43 -2.95 7.09
CA LEU A 153 -11.86 -1.68 7.50
C LEU A 153 -10.45 -1.57 6.88
N LEU A 154 -10.28 -0.71 5.89
CA LEU A 154 -8.99 -0.52 5.22
C LEU A 154 -8.35 0.82 5.57
N VAL A 155 -7.09 0.76 5.98
CA VAL A 155 -6.19 1.90 6.17
C VAL A 155 -5.08 1.79 5.13
N HIS A 156 -4.98 2.78 4.25
CA HIS A 156 -3.97 2.83 3.19
C HIS A 156 -2.94 3.91 3.49
N LEU A 157 -1.67 3.51 3.60
CA LEU A 157 -0.51 4.39 3.70
C LEU A 157 0.22 4.39 2.35
N ALA A 158 0.17 5.51 1.62
CA ALA A 158 0.76 5.65 0.31
C ALA A 158 2.06 6.46 0.37
N GLY A 159 3.16 5.92 -0.18
CA GLY A 159 4.46 6.59 -0.23
C GLY A 159 4.58 7.69 -1.28
N SER A 160 3.58 7.83 -2.15
CA SER A 160 3.47 8.95 -3.11
C SER A 160 2.02 9.35 -3.34
N THR A 161 1.79 10.60 -3.77
CA THR A 161 0.50 10.99 -4.36
C THR A 161 0.33 10.43 -5.77
N ARG A 162 -0.89 10.54 -6.34
CA ARG A 162 -1.24 10.05 -7.69
C ARG A 162 -0.37 10.63 -8.81
N ASN A 163 0.18 11.82 -8.61
CA ASN A 163 0.93 12.56 -9.62
C ASN A 163 2.44 12.63 -9.31
N GLU A 164 2.88 12.02 -8.23
CA GLU A 164 4.27 12.07 -7.79
C GLU A 164 4.99 10.75 -8.03
N GLN A 165 6.28 10.88 -8.30
CA GLN A 165 7.20 9.75 -8.26
C GLN A 165 7.77 9.64 -6.84
N VAL A 166 7.94 8.40 -6.35
CA VAL A 166 8.67 8.16 -5.11
C VAL A 166 10.17 8.34 -5.36
N ILE A 167 10.86 8.97 -4.41
CA ILE A 167 12.31 9.12 -4.46
C ILE A 167 12.97 7.85 -3.89
N GLU A 168 13.67 7.12 -4.75
CA GLU A 168 14.63 6.09 -4.36
C GLU A 168 15.92 6.77 -3.89
N THR A 169 16.34 6.51 -2.65
CA THR A 169 17.59 7.08 -2.11
C THR A 169 18.79 6.17 -2.40
N GLU A 170 18.78 5.50 -3.55
CA GLU A 170 19.74 4.47 -3.96
C GLU A 170 19.94 3.38 -2.90
N ARG A 171 21.02 3.47 -2.11
CA ARG A 171 21.44 2.42 -1.15
C ARG A 171 20.74 2.50 0.20
N THR A 172 20.02 3.58 0.50
CA THR A 172 19.34 3.77 1.79
C THR A 172 17.87 3.33 1.79
N GLY A 173 17.33 2.92 0.63
CA GLY A 173 15.94 2.49 0.46
C GLY A 173 15.05 3.57 -0.18
N GLY A 174 13.75 3.31 -0.27
CA GLY A 174 12.73 4.30 -0.56
C GLY A 174 12.65 5.34 0.56
N TYR A 175 12.55 6.62 0.19
CA TYR A 175 12.45 7.73 1.16
C TYR A 175 11.32 7.50 2.17
N PHE A 176 10.16 7.02 1.70
CA PHE A 176 9.00 6.76 2.53
C PHE A 176 9.24 5.65 3.57
N THR A 177 9.79 4.51 3.15
CA THR A 177 10.08 3.40 4.05
C THR A 177 11.15 3.75 5.08
N ASP A 178 12.15 4.56 4.72
CA ASP A 178 13.16 5.05 5.67
C ASP A 178 12.57 6.01 6.73
N ILE A 179 11.64 6.89 6.37
CA ILE A 179 10.93 7.73 7.36
C ILE A 179 10.08 6.85 8.27
N LEU A 180 9.29 5.93 7.71
CA LEU A 180 8.49 5.00 8.52
C LEU A 180 9.36 4.27 9.54
N PHE A 181 10.50 3.73 9.11
CA PHE A 181 11.44 3.03 9.98
C PHE A 181 11.98 3.92 11.11
N LYS A 182 12.30 5.18 10.81
CA LYS A 182 12.76 6.16 11.82
C LYS A 182 11.65 6.63 12.74
N ALA A 183 10.39 6.55 12.31
CA ALA A 183 9.26 6.92 13.13
C ALA A 183 9.12 5.93 14.31
N GLY A 184 9.22 6.46 15.52
CA GLY A 184 9.15 5.69 16.76
C GLY A 184 7.80 5.00 16.95
N ALA A 185 7.70 4.16 18.00
CA ALA A 185 6.41 3.57 18.37
C ALA A 185 5.48 4.67 18.90
N LYS A 186 4.50 5.06 18.07
CA LYS A 186 3.52 6.09 18.37
C LYS A 186 2.11 5.57 18.08
N ARG A 187 1.07 6.23 18.60
CA ARG A 187 -0.31 5.94 18.16
C ARG A 187 -0.42 6.25 16.67
N PHE A 188 -1.31 5.57 15.95
CA PHE A 188 -1.40 5.70 14.49
C PHE A 188 -1.52 7.16 14.01
N LEU A 189 -2.33 7.99 14.67
CA LEU A 189 -2.45 9.42 14.35
C LEU A 189 -1.18 10.25 14.67
N GLU A 190 -0.42 9.85 15.69
CA GLU A 190 0.84 10.49 16.07
C GLU A 190 1.98 10.08 15.11
N LEU A 191 1.89 8.87 14.54
CA LEU A 191 2.76 8.41 13.46
C LEU A 191 2.48 9.20 12.17
N LEU A 192 1.21 9.40 11.82
CA LEU A 192 0.82 10.17 10.63
C LEU A 192 1.30 11.63 10.67
N ALA A 193 1.52 12.22 11.85
CA ALA A 193 2.03 13.58 11.98
C ALA A 193 3.56 13.70 11.77
N ASP A 194 4.30 12.58 11.83
CA ASP A 194 5.74 12.54 11.57
C ASP A 194 6.08 12.21 10.09
N LEU A 195 5.12 11.65 9.35
CA LEU A 195 5.23 11.26 7.93
C LEU A 195 4.93 12.46 7.02
#